data_AF-A0A8H5NTR5-F1
#
_entry.id   AF-A0A8H5NTR5-F1
#
_cell.length_a   1.000
_cell.length_b   1.000
_cell.length_c   1.000
_cell.angle_alpha   90.00
_cell.angle_beta   90.00
_cell.angle_gamma   90.00
#
_symmetry.space_group_name_H-M   'P 1'
#
loop_
_entity.id
_entity.type
_entity.pdbx_description
1 polymer ?
#
loop_
_entity_poly.entity_id
_entity_poly.type
_entity_poly.pdbx_seq_one_letter_code
_entity_poly.pdbx_strand_id
1 'polypeptide(L)'
;MAKRAAVFDATSPIDYTALTEETFDWHLWVQRETRIRIANVLFSQDVASCIFMGTAPTFSPLDLDIELPCYDTCWNSRSARTCLQYLQSAPAQRRLSSTFLELRTASLPLERHPRFEASAFGMFTLVNALHCLIWEATHYDLDRNLKPCSRDISQSSSLDSLDRQVASDFSGPNIVRLAAQVARLGNSSNFDSINWVLDEWLAVWEKRTWRDADFENLAFSLDPLPFWWLAKLFVLLHCGRDYFSVDSEFKIANKTGRSLRDSCSSQAKIFRWLGKLRQKKSADQTQKVESLASLMLPM
;
A
#
# COMPACT_ATOMS: atom_id res chain seq x y z
N MET A 1 19.87 15.89 6.45
CA MET A 1 19.22 16.58 7.59
C MET A 1 18.50 15.62 8.51
N ALA A 2 17.68 14.68 8.02
CA ALA A 2 16.92 13.72 8.86
C ALA A 2 17.76 12.93 9.88
N LYS A 3 18.96 12.44 9.49
CA LYS A 3 19.91 11.75 10.39
C LYS A 3 20.43 12.64 11.53
N ARG A 4 20.56 13.96 11.30
CA ARG A 4 20.97 14.91 12.36
C ARG A 4 19.82 15.27 13.29
N ALA A 5 18.58 15.16 12.82
CA ALA A 5 17.36 15.38 13.59
C ALA A 5 16.86 14.10 14.30
N ALA A 6 17.64 13.02 14.27
CA ALA A 6 17.32 11.73 14.91
C ALA A 6 15.95 11.16 14.51
N VAL A 7 15.41 11.54 13.33
CA VAL A 7 14.01 11.24 12.96
C VAL A 7 13.78 9.73 12.86
N PHE A 8 14.79 9.00 12.38
CA PHE A 8 14.77 7.55 12.21
C PHE A 8 15.42 6.77 13.35
N ASP A 9 15.82 7.45 14.44
CA ASP A 9 16.47 6.75 15.54
C ASP A 9 15.46 5.80 16.21
N ALA A 10 15.94 4.72 16.81
CA ALA A 10 15.08 3.79 17.52
C ALA A 10 14.51 4.46 18.78
N THR A 11 13.22 4.28 19.04
CA THR A 11 12.61 4.59 20.34
C THR A 11 12.21 3.29 21.06
N SER A 12 12.50 3.22 22.35
CA SER A 12 12.06 2.10 23.18
C SER A 12 10.53 2.09 23.23
N PRO A 13 9.87 0.94 22.97
CA PRO A 13 8.41 0.86 23.04
C PRO A 13 7.94 1.27 24.44
N ILE A 14 6.85 2.05 24.50
CA ILE A 14 6.19 2.41 25.77
C ILE A 14 5.05 1.43 25.98
N ASP A 15 4.99 0.84 27.18
CA ASP A 15 3.82 0.10 27.61
C ASP A 15 2.79 1.05 28.21
N TYR A 16 1.81 1.46 27.39
CA TYR A 16 0.74 2.35 27.82
C TYR A 16 -0.21 1.69 28.83
N THR A 17 -0.25 0.36 28.92
CA THR A 17 -1.14 -0.35 29.87
C THR A 17 -0.70 -0.19 31.32
N ALA A 18 0.58 0.09 31.54
CA ALA A 18 1.16 0.33 32.86
C ALA A 18 1.05 1.79 33.32
N LEU A 19 0.65 2.72 32.44
CA LEU A 19 0.59 4.15 32.76
C LEU A 19 -0.76 4.55 33.37
N THR A 20 -0.71 5.55 34.24
CA THR A 20 -1.86 6.26 34.81
C THR A 20 -1.94 7.66 34.24
N GLU A 21 -3.02 8.39 34.50
CA GLU A 21 -3.16 9.77 34.05
C GLU A 21 -2.07 10.69 34.62
N GLU A 22 -1.60 10.43 35.83
CA GLU A 22 -0.54 11.20 36.50
C GLU A 22 0.86 10.91 35.94
N THR A 23 1.08 9.71 35.41
CA THR A 23 2.38 9.26 34.89
C THR A 23 2.49 9.37 33.36
N PHE A 24 1.37 9.60 32.68
CA PHE A 24 1.33 9.81 31.24
C PHE A 24 1.71 11.24 30.87
N ASP A 25 2.98 11.43 30.47
CA ASP A 25 3.43 12.68 29.87
C ASP A 25 2.90 12.82 28.43
N TRP A 26 1.73 13.44 28.32
CA TRP A 26 1.05 13.64 27.04
C TRP A 26 1.86 14.51 26.07
N HIS A 27 2.60 15.50 26.56
CA HIS A 27 3.40 16.37 25.68
C HIS A 27 4.59 15.62 25.08
N LEU A 28 5.28 14.83 25.88
CA LEU A 28 6.35 13.96 25.41
C LEU A 28 5.82 12.92 24.40
N TRP A 29 4.64 12.34 24.68
CA TRP A 29 3.97 11.44 23.76
C TRP A 29 3.64 12.12 22.42
N VAL A 30 3.08 13.34 22.42
CA VAL A 30 2.79 14.08 21.19
C VAL A 30 4.05 14.32 20.37
N GLN A 31 5.16 14.71 21.01
CA GLN A 31 6.44 14.92 20.32
C GLN A 31 6.96 13.63 19.69
N ARG A 32 6.88 12.51 20.42
CA ARG A 32 7.26 11.19 19.92
C ARG A 32 6.42 10.78 18.73
N GLU A 33 5.09 10.83 18.84
CA GLU A 33 4.18 10.42 17.77
C GLU A 33 4.30 11.36 16.55
N THR A 34 4.55 12.65 16.76
CA THR A 34 4.88 13.60 15.68
C THR A 34 6.11 13.13 14.90
N ARG A 35 7.18 12.75 15.59
CA ARG A 35 8.40 12.23 14.97
C ARG A 35 8.13 10.94 14.21
N ILE A 36 7.37 10.01 14.79
CA ILE A 36 6.96 8.75 14.14
C ILE A 36 6.22 9.05 12.82
N ARG A 37 5.21 9.93 12.86
CA ARG A 37 4.44 10.32 11.69
C ARG A 37 5.32 10.99 10.63
N ILE A 38 6.22 11.90 11.01
CA ILE A 38 7.19 12.51 10.09
C ILE A 38 8.08 11.45 9.43
N ALA A 39 8.60 10.48 10.19
CA ALA A 39 9.42 9.41 9.64
C ALA A 39 8.66 8.58 8.58
N ASN A 40 7.40 8.23 8.86
CA ASN A 40 6.54 7.49 7.92
C ASN A 40 6.16 8.32 6.68
N VAL A 41 5.96 9.64 6.82
CA VAL A 41 5.76 10.56 5.68
C VAL A 41 7.01 10.63 4.81
N LEU A 42 8.20 10.78 5.41
CA LEU A 42 9.46 10.83 4.68
C LEU A 42 9.73 9.52 3.93
N PHE A 43 9.47 8.38 4.57
CA PHE A 43 9.52 7.08 3.91
C PHE A 43 8.54 7.03 2.73
N SER A 44 7.27 7.37 2.95
CA SER A 44 6.25 7.35 1.89
C SER A 44 6.58 8.30 0.73
N GLN A 45 7.21 9.44 1.01
CA GLN A 45 7.65 10.40 -0.01
C GLN A 45 8.83 9.87 -0.84
N ASP A 46 9.75 9.14 -0.22
CA ASP A 46 10.82 8.43 -0.94
C ASP A 46 10.23 7.39 -1.89
N VAL A 47 9.30 6.55 -1.38
CA VAL A 47 8.57 5.58 -2.21
C VAL A 47 7.75 6.24 -3.31
N ALA A 48 7.18 7.42 -3.07
CA ALA A 48 6.44 8.15 -4.10
C ALA A 48 7.33 8.42 -5.33
N SER A 49 8.63 8.67 -5.15
CA SER A 49 9.56 8.83 -6.28
C SER A 49 9.69 7.52 -7.07
N CYS A 50 9.71 6.38 -6.40
CA CYS A 50 9.62 5.06 -7.02
C CYS A 50 8.33 4.86 -7.83
N ILE A 51 7.18 5.17 -7.23
CA ILE A 51 5.87 5.03 -7.88
C ILE A 51 5.76 5.95 -9.10
N PHE A 52 6.00 7.25 -8.92
CA PHE A 52 5.66 8.28 -9.88
C PHE A 52 6.78 8.60 -10.88
N MET A 53 8.04 8.47 -10.46
CA MET A 53 9.21 8.79 -11.29
C MET A 53 9.94 7.54 -11.78
N GLY A 54 9.70 6.38 -11.16
CA GLY A 54 10.43 5.14 -11.45
C GLY A 54 11.85 5.12 -10.90
N THR A 55 12.19 6.01 -9.96
CA THR A 55 13.51 6.07 -9.34
C THR A 55 13.66 5.02 -8.25
N ALA A 56 14.87 4.53 -8.01
CA ALA A 56 15.14 3.62 -6.90
C ALA A 56 14.70 4.24 -5.56
N PRO A 57 14.05 3.47 -4.66
CA PRO A 57 13.84 3.94 -3.30
C PRO A 57 15.20 4.11 -2.60
N THR A 58 15.34 5.19 -1.85
CA THR A 58 16.54 5.43 -1.03
C THR A 58 16.47 4.63 0.27
N PHE A 59 15.26 4.43 0.80
CA PHE A 59 15.04 3.71 2.04
C PHE A 59 14.55 2.28 1.78
N SER A 60 15.23 1.32 2.38
CA SER A 60 14.75 -0.05 2.49
C SER A 60 13.77 -0.17 3.65
N PRO A 61 12.57 -0.76 3.46
CA PRO A 61 11.61 -0.97 4.55
C PRO A 61 12.11 -1.94 5.62
N LEU A 62 13.12 -2.77 5.32
CA LEU A 62 13.73 -3.70 6.28
C LEU A 62 14.85 -3.06 7.11
N ASP A 63 15.49 -2.02 6.59
CA ASP A 63 16.62 -1.35 7.25
C ASP A 63 16.18 -0.16 8.13
N LEU A 64 14.92 0.26 8.01
CA LEU A 64 14.36 1.34 8.83
C LEU A 64 13.79 0.81 10.15
N ASP A 65 14.28 1.35 11.27
CA ASP A 65 13.74 1.10 12.60
C ASP A 65 12.67 2.14 12.99
N ILE A 66 11.62 2.24 12.17
CA ILE A 66 10.50 3.17 12.44
C ILE A 66 9.30 2.42 13.01
N GLU A 67 8.65 3.02 14.01
CA GLU A 67 7.33 2.59 14.45
C GLU A 67 6.28 3.01 13.42
N LEU A 68 5.23 2.22 13.26
CA LEU A 68 4.04 2.58 12.50
C LEU A 68 3.21 3.59 13.31
N PRO A 69 2.57 4.56 12.66
CA PRO A 69 1.77 5.57 13.36
C PRO A 69 0.66 4.94 14.18
N CYS A 70 0.36 5.55 15.33
CA CYS A 70 -0.78 5.14 16.13
C CYS A 70 -2.08 5.44 15.37
N TYR A 71 -3.18 4.89 15.86
CA TYR A 71 -4.50 5.19 15.31
C TYR A 71 -4.86 6.67 15.45
N ASP A 72 -5.63 7.20 14.49
CA ASP A 72 -5.97 8.61 14.43
C ASP A 72 -6.94 9.04 15.53
N THR A 73 -7.71 8.11 16.11
CA THR A 73 -8.48 8.38 17.34
C THR A 73 -7.56 8.76 18.52
N CYS A 74 -6.41 8.11 18.66
CA CYS A 74 -5.39 8.46 19.67
C CYS A 74 -4.76 9.81 19.36
N TRP A 75 -4.35 10.02 18.10
CA TRP A 75 -3.68 11.24 17.63
C TRP A 75 -4.56 12.50 17.73
N ASN A 76 -5.83 12.39 17.38
CA ASN A 76 -6.77 13.51 17.39
C ASN A 76 -7.51 13.68 18.73
N SER A 77 -7.07 12.97 19.78
CA SER A 77 -7.65 13.12 21.11
C SER A 77 -7.48 14.55 21.64
N ARG A 78 -8.53 15.06 22.31
CA ARG A 78 -8.55 16.43 22.85
C ARG A 78 -8.08 16.54 24.30
N SER A 79 -7.75 15.42 24.94
CA SER A 79 -7.23 15.42 26.30
C SER A 79 -6.25 14.27 26.54
N ALA A 80 -5.32 14.47 27.48
CA ALA A 80 -4.38 13.44 27.92
C ALA A 80 -5.10 12.17 28.38
N ARG A 81 -6.14 12.32 29.22
CA ARG A 81 -6.95 11.19 29.72
C ARG A 81 -7.56 10.38 28.60
N THR A 82 -8.26 11.03 27.68
CA THR A 82 -8.91 10.35 26.55
C THR A 82 -7.88 9.71 25.62
N CYS A 83 -6.73 10.37 25.43
CA CYS A 83 -5.64 9.82 24.63
C CYS A 83 -5.11 8.52 25.24
N LEU A 84 -4.81 8.53 26.55
CA LEU A 84 -4.34 7.35 27.28
C LEU A 84 -5.37 6.21 27.23
N GLN A 85 -6.65 6.51 27.43
CA GLN A 85 -7.73 5.50 27.34
C GLN A 85 -7.75 4.82 25.97
N TYR A 86 -7.61 5.58 24.88
CA TYR A 86 -7.51 5.00 23.54
C TYR A 86 -6.22 4.21 23.35
N LEU A 87 -5.06 4.72 23.80
CA LEU A 87 -3.78 3.99 23.72
C LEU A 87 -3.81 2.65 24.48
N GLN A 88 -4.53 2.58 25.61
CA GLN A 88 -4.70 1.37 26.40
C GLN A 88 -5.68 0.37 25.79
N SER A 89 -6.65 0.85 25.01
CA SER A 89 -7.67 0.02 24.36
C SER A 89 -7.27 -0.41 22.94
N ALA A 90 -6.39 0.35 22.29
CA ALA A 90 -5.92 0.11 20.94
C ALA A 90 -4.82 -0.96 20.91
N PRO A 91 -4.69 -1.69 19.79
CA PRO A 91 -3.52 -2.52 19.54
C PRO A 91 -2.22 -1.72 19.63
N ALA A 92 -1.18 -2.33 20.20
CA ALA A 92 0.12 -1.70 20.35
C ALA A 92 0.74 -1.35 18.99
N GLN A 93 1.42 -0.21 18.92
CA GLN A 93 2.16 0.20 17.73
C GLN A 93 3.25 -0.83 17.40
N ARG A 94 3.43 -1.09 16.11
CA ARG A 94 4.38 -2.08 15.59
C ARG A 94 5.48 -1.40 14.80
N ARG A 95 6.62 -2.06 14.63
CA ARG A 95 7.72 -1.55 13.79
C ARG A 95 7.50 -1.91 12.33
N LEU A 96 7.82 -1.00 11.42
CA LEU A 96 7.65 -1.21 9.97
C LEU A 96 8.39 -2.46 9.51
N SER A 97 9.67 -2.59 9.86
CA SER A 97 10.54 -3.67 9.39
C SER A 97 10.05 -5.05 9.84
N SER A 98 9.68 -5.21 11.11
CA SER A 98 9.19 -6.49 11.64
C SER A 98 7.81 -6.86 11.11
N THR A 99 6.88 -5.89 11.02
CA THR A 99 5.56 -6.12 10.44
C THR A 99 5.63 -6.42 8.94
N PHE A 100 6.53 -5.75 8.21
CA PHE A 100 6.74 -6.03 6.78
C PHE A 100 7.35 -7.42 6.56
N LEU A 101 8.31 -7.83 7.40
CA LEU A 101 8.87 -9.17 7.34
C LEU A 101 7.80 -10.23 7.64
N GLU A 102 7.00 -10.04 8.69
CA GLU A 102 5.91 -10.94 9.06
C GLU A 102 4.87 -11.10 7.92
N LEU A 103 4.57 -10.01 7.20
CA LEU A 103 3.69 -10.03 6.04
C LEU A 103 4.29 -10.87 4.90
N ARG A 104 5.62 -10.81 4.70
CA ARG A 104 6.33 -11.55 3.65
C ARG A 104 6.54 -13.03 3.97
N THR A 105 6.75 -13.38 5.23
CA THR A 105 7.01 -14.77 5.67
C THR A 105 5.75 -15.52 6.06
N ALA A 106 4.59 -14.98 5.70
CA ALA A 106 3.31 -15.60 5.90
C ALA A 106 3.28 -17.07 5.43
N SER A 107 2.54 -17.92 6.13
CA SER A 107 2.30 -19.30 5.74
C SER A 107 0.81 -19.59 5.92
N LEU A 108 0.17 -20.13 4.86
CA LEU A 108 -1.22 -20.64 4.74
C LEU A 108 -2.36 -19.87 5.44
N PRO A 109 -3.47 -19.55 4.74
CA PRO A 109 -4.54 -18.74 5.30
C PRO A 109 -5.51 -19.64 6.09
N LEU A 110 -5.35 -19.72 7.41
CA LEU A 110 -6.36 -20.36 8.27
C LEU A 110 -6.59 -19.63 9.59
N GLU A 111 -6.49 -18.31 9.61
CA GLU A 111 -6.82 -17.56 10.83
C GLU A 111 -8.07 -16.68 10.66
N ARG A 112 -8.97 -16.81 11.65
CA ARG A 112 -10.18 -15.99 11.82
C ARG A 112 -9.86 -14.55 12.19
N HIS A 113 -8.68 -14.29 12.77
CA HIS A 113 -8.23 -12.98 13.21
C HIS A 113 -7.24 -12.38 12.21
N PRO A 114 -7.14 -11.04 12.12
CA PRO A 114 -6.07 -10.41 11.37
C PRO A 114 -4.76 -10.78 12.05
N ARG A 115 -3.75 -11.07 11.23
CA ARG A 115 -2.42 -11.43 11.72
C ARG A 115 -1.80 -10.35 12.60
N PHE A 116 -2.03 -9.11 12.21
CA PHE A 116 -1.61 -7.96 12.96
C PHE A 116 -2.63 -6.85 12.81
N GLU A 117 -2.57 -5.92 13.74
CA GLU A 117 -3.35 -4.70 13.73
C GLU A 117 -2.43 -3.51 13.46
N ALA A 118 -2.93 -2.55 12.70
CA ALA A 118 -2.26 -1.30 12.41
C ALA A 118 -3.30 -0.23 12.03
N SER A 119 -2.97 1.03 12.31
CA SER A 119 -3.77 2.19 11.90
C SER A 119 -3.93 2.28 10.38
N ALA A 120 -4.87 3.09 9.91
CA ALA A 120 -5.01 3.34 8.48
C ALA A 120 -3.69 3.85 7.86
N PHE A 121 -2.99 4.73 8.59
CA PHE A 121 -1.68 5.24 8.18
C PHE A 121 -0.56 4.20 8.27
N GLY A 122 -0.57 3.32 9.28
CA GLY A 122 0.36 2.19 9.33
C GLY A 122 0.21 1.27 8.11
N MET A 123 -1.03 0.96 7.73
CA MET A 123 -1.34 0.15 6.56
C MET A 123 -0.94 0.84 5.24
N PHE A 124 -1.11 2.16 5.14
CA PHE A 124 -0.59 2.96 4.02
C PHE A 124 0.94 2.88 3.90
N THR A 125 1.65 2.95 5.02
CA THR A 125 3.10 2.79 5.04
C THR A 125 3.51 1.40 4.55
N LEU A 126 2.81 0.35 4.99
CA LEU A 126 3.08 -1.02 4.57
C LEU A 126 2.83 -1.26 3.08
N VAL A 127 1.78 -0.69 2.48
CA VAL A 127 1.57 -0.82 1.04
C VAL A 127 2.64 -0.07 0.23
N ASN A 128 3.14 1.07 0.74
CA ASN A 128 4.30 1.73 0.13
C ASN A 128 5.57 0.86 0.21
N ALA A 129 5.80 0.15 1.31
CA ALA A 129 6.89 -0.82 1.38
C ALA A 129 6.76 -1.95 0.32
N LEU A 130 5.53 -2.37 -0.02
CA LEU A 130 5.30 -3.32 -1.12
C LEU A 130 5.59 -2.73 -2.50
N HIS A 131 5.39 -1.41 -2.69
CA HIS A 131 5.82 -0.74 -3.93
C HIS A 131 7.34 -0.75 -4.09
N CYS A 132 8.12 -0.59 -3.01
CA CYS A 132 9.58 -0.79 -3.07
C CYS A 132 9.93 -2.19 -3.56
N LEU A 133 9.27 -3.21 -3.01
CA LEU A 133 9.51 -4.61 -3.38
C LEU A 133 9.16 -4.89 -4.86
N ILE A 134 8.06 -4.33 -5.36
CA ILE A 134 7.69 -4.42 -6.78
C ILE A 134 8.76 -3.77 -7.65
N TRP A 135 9.21 -2.57 -7.30
CA TRP A 135 10.22 -1.85 -8.05
C TRP A 135 11.53 -2.65 -8.12
N GLU A 136 12.00 -3.16 -6.99
CA GLU A 136 13.21 -3.99 -6.92
C GLU A 136 13.06 -5.22 -7.83
N ALA A 137 11.97 -5.97 -7.70
CA ALA A 137 11.72 -7.16 -8.50
C ALA A 137 11.65 -6.86 -10.00
N THR A 138 11.01 -5.75 -10.40
CA THR A 138 10.93 -5.32 -11.79
C THR A 138 12.31 -4.99 -12.36
N HIS A 139 13.16 -4.30 -11.61
CA HIS A 139 14.48 -3.89 -12.09
C HIS A 139 15.45 -5.08 -12.18
N TYR A 140 15.49 -5.95 -11.16
CA TYR A 140 16.32 -7.15 -11.21
C TYR A 140 15.85 -8.17 -12.29
N ASP A 141 14.55 -8.25 -12.56
CA ASP A 141 14.02 -9.13 -13.61
C ASP A 141 14.28 -8.58 -15.02
N LEU A 142 14.29 -7.25 -15.21
CA LEU A 142 14.72 -6.62 -16.46
C LEU A 142 16.18 -6.96 -16.79
N ASP A 143 17.07 -6.89 -15.80
CA ASP A 143 18.48 -7.25 -15.97
C ASP A 143 18.66 -8.73 -16.34
N ARG A 144 17.83 -9.62 -15.78
CA ARG A 144 17.87 -11.06 -16.07
C ARG A 144 17.36 -11.41 -17.47
N ASN A 145 16.32 -10.70 -17.94
CA ASN A 145 15.66 -10.95 -19.23
C ASN A 145 16.42 -10.40 -20.46
N LEU A 146 17.58 -9.75 -20.28
CA LEU A 146 18.53 -9.50 -21.37
C LEU A 146 19.11 -10.79 -21.98
N LYS A 147 18.84 -11.95 -21.36
CA LYS A 147 19.14 -13.28 -21.91
C LYS A 147 17.86 -13.88 -22.53
N PRO A 148 17.87 -14.29 -23.81
CA PRO A 148 16.68 -14.79 -24.48
C PRO A 148 16.31 -16.17 -23.95
N CYS A 149 15.16 -16.28 -23.27
CA CYS A 149 14.55 -17.56 -22.93
C CYS A 149 13.31 -17.80 -23.79
N SER A 150 13.20 -19.02 -24.31
CA SER A 150 12.10 -19.50 -25.14
C SER A 150 10.80 -19.55 -24.33
N ARG A 151 9.69 -19.05 -24.87
CA ARG A 151 8.37 -19.03 -24.22
C ARG A 151 7.51 -20.20 -24.71
N ASP A 152 6.82 -20.86 -23.79
CA ASP A 152 5.77 -21.82 -24.12
C ASP A 152 4.47 -21.11 -24.52
N ILE A 153 3.97 -21.45 -25.71
CA ILE A 153 2.90 -20.72 -26.44
C ILE A 153 1.49 -21.19 -26.04
N SER A 154 1.36 -22.23 -25.21
CA SER A 154 0.09 -22.96 -25.04
C SER A 154 -0.96 -22.31 -24.12
N GLN A 155 -0.66 -21.21 -23.43
CA GLN A 155 -1.60 -20.52 -22.51
C GLN A 155 -1.96 -19.08 -22.94
N SER A 156 -1.61 -18.66 -24.16
CA SER A 156 -1.68 -17.25 -24.61
C SER A 156 -3.08 -16.71 -24.92
N SER A 157 -4.06 -17.56 -25.26
CA SER A 157 -5.32 -17.10 -25.85
C SER A 157 -6.23 -16.28 -24.92
N SER A 158 -6.14 -16.46 -23.60
CA SER A 158 -6.92 -15.66 -22.63
C SER A 158 -6.29 -14.30 -22.32
N LEU A 159 -4.99 -14.13 -22.61
CA LEU A 159 -4.25 -12.89 -22.39
C LEU A 159 -4.18 -12.01 -23.63
N ASP A 160 -4.55 -12.55 -24.79
CA ASP A 160 -4.76 -11.77 -25.99
C ASP A 160 -5.75 -10.63 -25.68
N SER A 161 -5.34 -9.39 -25.92
CA SER A 161 -6.08 -8.15 -25.61
C SER A 161 -6.17 -7.71 -24.15
N LEU A 162 -5.15 -7.97 -23.33
CA LEU A 162 -5.05 -7.44 -21.96
C LEU A 162 -5.30 -5.92 -21.87
N ASP A 163 -4.75 -5.17 -22.84
CA ASP A 163 -5.04 -3.77 -23.12
C ASP A 163 -6.55 -3.44 -23.06
N ARG A 164 -7.35 -4.18 -23.84
CA ARG A 164 -8.79 -3.94 -23.98
C ARG A 164 -9.54 -4.31 -22.71
N GLN A 165 -9.10 -5.36 -22.01
CA GLN A 165 -9.71 -5.79 -20.76
C GLN A 165 -9.50 -4.77 -19.63
N VAL A 166 -8.32 -4.14 -19.57
CA VAL A 166 -8.03 -3.08 -18.60
C VAL A 166 -8.72 -1.77 -18.99
N ALA A 167 -8.77 -1.45 -20.29
CA ALA A 167 -9.44 -0.25 -20.78
C ALA A 167 -10.97 -0.31 -20.62
N SER A 168 -11.59 -1.49 -20.82
CA SER A 168 -13.03 -1.67 -20.70
C SER A 168 -13.51 -1.68 -19.24
N ASP A 169 -12.74 -2.28 -18.32
CA ASP A 169 -13.00 -2.21 -16.89
C ASP A 169 -11.75 -1.92 -16.06
N PHE A 170 -11.54 -0.63 -15.77
CA PHE A 170 -10.49 -0.18 -14.87
C PHE A 170 -10.89 -0.27 -13.38
N SER A 171 -11.63 -1.31 -12.99
CA SER A 171 -12.00 -1.56 -11.59
C SER A 171 -10.87 -2.24 -10.81
N GLY A 172 -10.84 -1.99 -9.50
CA GLY A 172 -9.97 -2.72 -8.58
C GLY A 172 -10.11 -4.24 -8.72
N PRO A 173 -11.33 -4.83 -8.64
CA PRO A 173 -11.53 -6.26 -8.79
C PRO A 173 -11.01 -6.85 -10.12
N ASN A 174 -11.21 -6.16 -11.25
CA ASN A 174 -10.70 -6.63 -12.53
C ASN A 174 -9.17 -6.58 -12.58
N ILE A 175 -8.55 -5.49 -12.08
CA ILE A 175 -7.08 -5.38 -11.97
C ILE A 175 -6.51 -6.52 -11.12
N VAL A 176 -7.13 -6.83 -9.98
CA VAL A 176 -6.69 -7.92 -9.09
C VAL A 176 -6.76 -9.27 -9.79
N ARG A 177 -7.89 -9.56 -10.46
CA ARG A 177 -8.08 -10.80 -11.22
C ARG A 177 -7.02 -10.96 -12.31
N LEU A 178 -6.80 -9.91 -13.10
CA LEU A 178 -5.82 -9.90 -14.17
C LEU A 178 -4.38 -10.02 -13.65
N ALA A 179 -4.03 -9.30 -12.58
CA ALA A 179 -2.72 -9.38 -11.94
C ALA A 179 -2.41 -10.80 -11.45
N ALA A 180 -3.38 -11.45 -10.79
CA ALA A 180 -3.23 -12.84 -10.33
C ALA A 180 -3.06 -13.82 -11.50
N GLN A 181 -3.74 -13.59 -12.62
CA GLN A 181 -3.60 -14.41 -13.82
C GLN A 181 -2.20 -14.26 -14.42
N VAL A 182 -1.71 -13.04 -14.64
CA VAL A 182 -0.39 -12.83 -15.27
C VAL A 182 0.78 -13.16 -14.36
N ALA A 183 0.63 -13.02 -13.03
CA ALA A 183 1.67 -13.39 -12.08
C ALA A 183 1.99 -14.89 -12.19
N ARG A 184 0.94 -15.74 -12.18
CA ARG A 184 1.06 -17.21 -12.26
C ARG A 184 1.59 -17.70 -13.59
N LEU A 185 1.32 -16.95 -14.65
CA LEU A 185 1.78 -17.24 -16.01
C LEU A 185 3.20 -16.73 -16.26
N GLY A 186 3.68 -15.79 -15.43
CA GLY A 186 5.03 -15.27 -15.52
C GLY A 186 6.04 -16.32 -15.08
N ASN A 187 7.14 -16.46 -15.82
CA ASN A 187 8.26 -17.36 -15.46
C ASN A 187 9.07 -16.90 -14.23
N SER A 188 8.54 -15.97 -13.41
CA SER A 188 9.24 -15.36 -12.28
C SER A 188 8.50 -15.64 -10.99
N SER A 189 9.00 -16.62 -10.22
CA SER A 189 8.50 -16.96 -8.88
C SER A 189 8.45 -15.77 -7.92
N ASN A 190 9.21 -14.70 -8.20
CA ASN A 190 9.20 -13.47 -7.42
C ASN A 190 7.86 -12.73 -7.53
N PHE A 191 7.28 -12.64 -8.72
CA PHE A 191 6.02 -11.90 -8.91
C PHE A 191 4.80 -12.67 -8.39
N ASP A 192 4.83 -14.00 -8.41
CA ASP A 192 3.86 -14.83 -7.70
C ASP A 192 3.89 -14.57 -6.19
N SER A 193 5.10 -14.57 -5.60
CA SER A 193 5.29 -14.26 -4.19
C SER A 193 4.80 -12.85 -3.85
N ILE A 194 5.18 -11.84 -4.65
CA ILE A 194 4.73 -10.45 -4.45
C ILE A 194 3.21 -10.32 -4.57
N ASN A 195 2.61 -10.95 -5.58
CA ASN A 195 1.16 -10.93 -5.77
C ASN A 195 0.45 -11.53 -4.56
N TRP A 196 0.98 -12.63 -4.02
CA TRP A 196 0.44 -13.26 -2.82
C TRP A 196 0.64 -12.40 -1.56
N VAL A 197 1.80 -11.77 -1.35
CA VAL A 197 2.00 -10.84 -0.21
C VAL A 197 1.03 -9.65 -0.28
N LEU A 198 0.71 -9.16 -1.48
CA LEU A 198 -0.35 -8.16 -1.66
C LEU A 198 -1.73 -8.70 -1.25
N ASP A 199 -2.05 -9.96 -1.56
CA ASP A 199 -3.31 -10.57 -1.11
C ASP A 199 -3.36 -10.71 0.41
N GLU A 200 -2.26 -11.09 1.05
CA GLU A 200 -2.16 -11.13 2.52
C GLU A 200 -2.33 -9.73 3.14
N TRP A 201 -1.76 -8.69 2.51
CA TRP A 201 -1.97 -7.31 2.98
C TRP A 201 -3.45 -6.93 2.95
N LEU A 202 -4.17 -7.27 1.87
CA LEU A 202 -5.60 -6.99 1.76
C LEU A 202 -6.39 -7.77 2.80
N ALA A 203 -6.06 -9.05 3.00
CA ALA A 203 -6.71 -9.89 4.00
C ALA A 203 -6.54 -9.31 5.42
N VAL A 204 -5.35 -8.79 5.75
CA VAL A 204 -5.14 -8.07 7.01
C VAL A 204 -6.00 -6.81 7.06
N TRP A 205 -5.93 -5.95 6.03
CA TRP A 205 -6.69 -4.70 5.94
C TRP A 205 -8.20 -4.90 6.17
N GLU A 206 -8.78 -5.93 5.57
CA GLU A 206 -10.21 -6.25 5.66
C GLU A 206 -10.60 -6.83 7.02
N LYS A 207 -9.75 -7.70 7.60
CA LYS A 207 -10.02 -8.38 8.88
C LYS A 207 -9.72 -7.55 10.12
N ARG A 208 -9.10 -6.36 9.99
CA ARG A 208 -8.81 -5.47 11.13
C ARG A 208 -10.05 -5.23 11.98
N THR A 209 -9.90 -5.51 13.27
CA THR A 209 -10.94 -5.31 14.28
C THR A 209 -10.98 -3.87 14.75
N TRP A 210 -9.82 -3.21 14.81
CA TRP A 210 -9.69 -1.82 15.22
C TRP A 210 -9.52 -0.92 13.99
N ARG A 211 -10.37 0.09 13.85
CA ARG A 211 -10.42 0.96 12.66
C ARG A 211 -10.56 2.42 13.03
N ASP A 212 -9.90 3.26 12.23
CA ASP A 212 -10.05 4.71 12.25
C ASP A 212 -11.29 5.13 11.42
N ALA A 213 -12.47 4.54 11.69
CA ALA A 213 -13.63 4.65 10.80
C ALA A 213 -14.01 6.10 10.45
N ASP A 214 -13.87 7.02 11.42
CA ASP A 214 -14.17 8.44 11.24
C ASP A 214 -13.09 9.20 10.44
N PHE A 215 -11.89 8.63 10.29
CA PHE A 215 -10.74 9.27 9.65
C PHE A 215 -10.33 8.59 8.33
N GLU A 216 -10.72 7.33 8.12
CA GLU A 216 -10.46 6.61 6.89
C GLU A 216 -11.03 7.38 5.69
N ASN A 217 -10.26 7.43 4.60
CA ASN A 217 -10.61 8.13 3.35
C ASN A 217 -10.53 9.67 3.36
N LEU A 218 -10.23 10.31 4.50
CA LEU A 218 -10.08 11.77 4.58
C LEU A 218 -8.80 12.28 3.90
N ALA A 219 -7.72 11.49 3.96
CA ALA A 219 -6.42 11.81 3.36
C ALA A 219 -5.84 10.59 2.63
N PHE A 220 -4.87 10.80 1.74
CA PHE A 220 -4.20 9.70 1.04
C PHE A 220 -3.55 8.70 1.99
N SER A 221 -2.93 9.17 3.06
CA SER A 221 -2.34 8.31 4.09
C SER A 221 -3.37 7.49 4.87
N LEU A 222 -4.66 7.84 4.76
CA LEU A 222 -5.78 7.17 5.44
C LEU A 222 -6.68 6.42 4.45
N ASP A 223 -6.29 6.35 3.18
CA ASP A 223 -6.94 5.55 2.13
C ASP A 223 -5.89 4.72 1.39
N PRO A 224 -5.41 3.62 1.99
CA PRO A 224 -4.35 2.83 1.38
C PRO A 224 -4.82 1.98 0.19
N LEU A 225 -6.12 1.76 0.04
CA LEU A 225 -6.67 0.82 -0.93
C LEU A 225 -6.40 1.21 -2.41
N PRO A 226 -6.52 2.50 -2.82
CA PRO A 226 -6.07 2.93 -4.15
C PRO A 226 -4.59 2.61 -4.45
N PHE A 227 -3.72 2.72 -3.45
CA PHE A 227 -2.30 2.40 -3.61
C PHE A 227 -2.06 0.90 -3.68
N TRP A 228 -2.89 0.09 -3.02
CA TRP A 228 -2.88 -1.35 -3.17
C TRP A 228 -3.33 -1.81 -4.57
N TRP A 229 -4.41 -1.25 -5.10
CA TRP A 229 -4.82 -1.52 -6.48
C TRP A 229 -3.76 -1.07 -7.49
N LEU A 230 -3.10 0.06 -7.23
CA LEU A 230 -1.98 0.52 -8.05
C LEU A 230 -0.80 -0.48 -8.00
N ALA A 231 -0.50 -1.06 -6.83
CA ALA A 231 0.52 -2.10 -6.71
C ALA A 231 0.18 -3.34 -7.56
N LYS A 232 -1.07 -3.81 -7.49
CA LYS A 232 -1.57 -4.90 -8.36
C LYS A 232 -1.48 -4.54 -9.83
N LEU A 233 -1.79 -3.29 -10.19
CA LEU A 233 -1.62 -2.80 -11.55
C LEU A 233 -0.16 -2.85 -12.00
N PHE A 234 0.81 -2.45 -11.16
CA PHE A 234 2.22 -2.56 -11.55
C PHE A 234 2.68 -4.01 -11.76
N VAL A 235 2.21 -4.95 -10.93
CA VAL A 235 2.44 -6.40 -11.17
C VAL A 235 1.85 -6.81 -12.52
N LEU A 236 0.62 -6.38 -12.82
CA LEU A 236 -0.06 -6.64 -14.10
C LEU A 236 0.72 -6.09 -15.29
N LEU A 237 1.17 -4.83 -15.21
CA LEU A 237 1.88 -4.16 -16.31
C LEU A 237 3.26 -4.76 -16.56
N HIS A 238 3.96 -5.21 -15.51
CA HIS A 238 5.27 -5.86 -15.65
C HIS A 238 5.14 -7.26 -16.22
N CYS A 239 4.33 -8.12 -15.60
CA CYS A 239 4.19 -9.52 -16.01
C CYS A 239 3.43 -9.66 -17.34
N GLY A 240 2.49 -8.75 -17.59
CA GLY A 240 1.69 -8.70 -18.81
C GLY A 240 2.31 -7.92 -19.96
N ARG A 241 3.55 -7.41 -19.84
CA ARG A 241 4.16 -6.45 -20.79
C ARG A 241 4.10 -6.87 -22.25
N ASP A 242 4.18 -8.16 -22.52
CA ASP A 242 4.21 -8.74 -23.87
C ASP A 242 2.82 -8.89 -24.49
N TYR A 243 1.77 -8.79 -23.67
CA TYR A 243 0.38 -8.87 -24.06
C TYR A 243 -0.28 -7.48 -24.24
N PHE A 244 0.46 -6.41 -23.96
CA PHE A 244 0.04 -5.04 -24.24
C PHE A 244 0.45 -4.61 -25.63
N SER A 245 -0.46 -3.90 -26.32
CA SER A 245 -0.17 -3.31 -27.63
C SER A 245 0.97 -2.28 -27.54
N VAL A 246 1.70 -2.07 -28.64
CA VAL A 246 2.84 -1.12 -28.67
C VAL A 246 2.38 0.31 -28.33
N ASP A 247 1.15 0.65 -28.71
CA ASP A 247 0.55 1.97 -28.53
C ASP A 247 -0.31 2.09 -27.27
N SER A 248 -0.34 1.06 -26.42
CA SER A 248 -1.18 1.02 -25.24
C SER A 248 -0.82 2.13 -24.24
N GLU A 249 -1.83 2.80 -23.67
CA GLU A 249 -1.59 3.81 -22.61
C GLU A 249 -0.91 3.23 -21.37
N PHE A 250 -1.06 1.91 -21.19
CA PHE A 250 -0.56 1.08 -20.11
C PHE A 250 0.89 0.62 -20.29
N LYS A 251 1.48 0.86 -21.47
CA LYS A 251 2.90 0.57 -21.68
C LYS A 251 3.75 1.57 -20.91
N ILE A 252 4.39 1.11 -19.85
CA ILE A 252 5.36 1.91 -19.10
C ILE A 252 6.63 2.00 -19.95
N ALA A 253 7.00 3.22 -20.35
CA ALA A 253 8.21 3.45 -21.13
C ALA A 253 9.45 3.20 -20.25
N ASN A 254 10.02 2.00 -20.34
CA ASN A 254 11.32 1.64 -19.74
C ASN A 254 12.47 2.17 -20.60
N LYS A 255 12.53 3.49 -20.82
CA LYS A 255 13.68 4.10 -21.50
C LYS A 255 14.65 4.66 -20.46
N THR A 256 15.85 4.07 -20.42
CA THR A 256 17.04 4.65 -19.80
C THR A 256 17.35 5.98 -20.49
N GLY A 257 17.38 7.07 -19.72
CA GLY A 257 17.57 8.44 -20.23
C GLY A 257 16.28 9.24 -20.47
N ARG A 258 15.38 9.30 -19.47
CA ARG A 258 14.14 10.08 -19.54
C ARG A 258 14.43 11.58 -19.64
N SER A 259 13.86 12.23 -20.65
CA SER A 259 13.67 13.69 -20.64
C SER A 259 12.70 14.08 -19.52
N LEU A 260 12.83 15.31 -18.98
CA LEU A 260 11.88 15.86 -17.99
C LEU A 260 10.42 15.76 -18.47
N ARG A 261 10.19 15.88 -19.79
CA ARG A 261 8.87 15.74 -20.42
C ARG A 261 8.31 14.32 -20.30
N ASP A 262 9.15 13.30 -20.44
CA ASP A 262 8.75 11.89 -20.35
C ASP A 262 8.40 11.51 -18.90
N SER A 263 9.13 12.07 -17.92
CA SER A 263 8.82 11.91 -16.50
C SER A 263 7.46 12.51 -16.16
N CYS A 264 7.19 13.74 -16.59
CA CYS A 264 5.91 14.42 -16.32
C CYS A 264 4.71 13.68 -16.93
N SER A 265 4.85 13.13 -18.15
CA SER A 265 3.79 12.33 -18.77
C SER A 265 3.52 11.01 -18.03
N SER A 266 4.56 10.35 -17.51
CA SER A 266 4.42 9.12 -16.72
C SER A 266 3.72 9.39 -15.38
N GLN A 267 4.10 10.48 -14.71
CA GLN A 267 3.44 10.93 -13.48
C GLN A 267 1.95 11.21 -13.71
N ALA A 268 1.62 11.96 -14.77
CA ALA A 268 0.24 12.31 -15.12
C ALA A 268 -0.63 11.07 -15.38
N LYS A 269 -0.06 10.01 -15.98
CA LYS A 269 -0.76 8.72 -16.17
C LYS A 269 -1.10 8.07 -14.82
N ILE A 270 -0.12 7.98 -13.92
CA ILE A 270 -0.32 7.33 -12.61
C ILE A 270 -1.33 8.11 -11.77
N PHE A 271 -1.27 9.44 -11.76
CA PHE A 271 -2.28 10.27 -11.10
C PHE A 271 -3.68 10.04 -11.67
N ARG A 272 -3.81 9.91 -12.99
CA ARG A 272 -5.08 9.59 -13.65
C ARG A 272 -5.60 8.21 -13.21
N TRP A 273 -4.72 7.20 -13.14
CA TRP A 273 -5.09 5.87 -12.68
C TRP A 273 -5.55 5.89 -11.22
N LEU A 274 -4.81 6.53 -10.33
CA LEU A 274 -5.22 6.71 -8.92
C LEU A 274 -6.57 7.43 -8.81
N GLY A 275 -6.81 8.46 -9.62
CA GLY A 275 -8.10 9.15 -9.69
C GLY A 275 -9.25 8.21 -10.04
N LYS A 276 -9.09 7.38 -11.08
CA LYS A 276 -10.09 6.37 -11.48
C LYS A 276 -10.34 5.34 -10.38
N LEU A 277 -9.27 4.84 -9.75
CA LEU A 277 -9.32 3.86 -8.66
C LEU A 277 -10.05 4.40 -7.42
N ARG A 278 -9.90 5.69 -7.12
CA ARG A 278 -10.57 6.33 -5.98
C ARG A 278 -12.05 6.61 -6.24
N GLN A 279 -12.41 7.11 -7.43
CA GLN A 279 -13.79 7.51 -7.76
C GLN A 279 -14.79 6.35 -7.73
N LYS A 280 -14.37 5.14 -8.15
CA LYS A 280 -15.25 3.96 -8.22
C LYS A 280 -15.70 3.47 -6.83
N LYS A 281 -14.92 3.76 -5.78
CA LYS A 281 -15.27 3.47 -4.37
C LYS A 281 -16.38 4.38 -3.83
N SER A 282 -16.42 5.64 -4.25
CA SER A 282 -17.47 6.58 -3.84
C SER A 282 -18.83 6.21 -4.45
N ALA A 283 -18.86 5.73 -5.70
CA ALA A 283 -20.10 5.29 -6.34
C ALA A 283 -20.76 4.10 -5.60
N ASP A 284 -19.98 3.08 -5.22
CA ASP A 284 -20.47 1.92 -4.45
C ASP A 284 -20.92 2.32 -3.02
N GLN A 285 -20.26 3.30 -2.39
CA GLN A 285 -20.67 3.80 -1.07
C GLN A 285 -21.96 4.63 -1.13
N THR A 286 -22.12 5.50 -2.14
CA THR A 286 -23.35 6.29 -2.33
C THR A 286 -24.55 5.39 -2.62
N GLN A 287 -24.37 4.34 -3.43
CA GLN A 287 -25.42 3.38 -3.74
C GLN A 287 -25.88 2.56 -2.51
N LYS A 288 -24.94 2.29 -1.57
CA LYS A 288 -25.26 1.66 -0.27
C LYS A 288 -26.04 2.57 0.67
N VAL A 289 -25.76 3.87 0.65
CA VAL A 289 -26.48 4.88 1.46
C VAL A 289 -27.89 5.13 0.90
N GLU A 290 -28.06 5.18 -0.41
CA GLU A 290 -29.39 5.29 -1.05
C GLU A 290 -30.25 4.03 -0.80
N SER A 291 -29.64 2.84 -0.80
CA SER A 291 -30.32 1.59 -0.46
C SER A 291 -30.77 1.50 1.00
N LEU A 292 -30.09 2.18 1.94
CA LEU A 292 -30.51 2.28 3.33
C LEU A 292 -31.58 3.36 3.54
N ALA A 293 -31.50 4.47 2.79
CA ALA A 293 -32.55 5.49 2.78
C ALA A 293 -33.88 4.95 2.22
N SER A 294 -33.85 4.03 1.25
CA SER A 294 -35.06 3.36 0.75
C SER A 294 -35.70 2.38 1.76
N LEU A 295 -34.98 1.98 2.81
CA LEU A 295 -35.51 1.18 3.92
C LEU A 295 -36.12 2.03 5.05
N MET A 296 -36.04 3.36 4.96
CA MET A 296 -36.61 4.30 5.93
C MET A 296 -37.81 5.08 5.39
N LEU A 297 -38.49 4.59 4.34
CA LEU A 297 -39.80 5.15 3.98
C LEU A 297 -40.82 4.83 5.08
N PRO A 298 -41.61 5.82 5.53
CA PRO A 298 -42.54 5.64 6.65
C PRO A 298 -43.68 4.69 6.24
N MET A 299 -44.01 3.74 7.12
CA MET A 299 -45.30 3.05 7.12
C MET A 299 -46.44 4.02 7.40
#